data_AF-A0A8S2SRA7-F1
#
_entry.id   AF-A0A8S2SRA7-F1
#
_cell.length_a   1.000
_cell.length_b   1.000
_cell.length_c   1.000
_cell.angle_alpha   90.00
_cell.angle_beta   90.00
_cell.angle_gamma   90.00
#
_symmetry.space_group_name_H-M   'P 1'
#
loop_
_entity.id
_entity.type
_entity.pdbx_description
1 polymer ?
#
loop_
_entity_poly.entity_id
_entity_poly.type
_entity_poly.pdbx_seq_one_letter_code
_entity_poly.pdbx_strand_id
1 'polypeptide(L)' 'FKIGINYQPPTVVPGGDLAKVQRAACMMANTTAIAEAWARLDHKFDLLYAKRAFVHHYVGEGMEEGEF' A
#
# COMPACT_ATOMS: atom_id res chain seq x y z
N PHE A 1 -1.27 3.75 -23.62
CA PHE A 1 -2.47 3.56 -22.78
C PHE A 1 -3.12 2.23 -23.16
N LYS A 2 -3.57 1.42 -22.19
CA LYS A 2 -4.26 0.13 -22.43
C LYS A 2 -5.63 0.19 -21.77
N ILE A 3 -6.67 -0.16 -22.52
CA ILE A 3 -8.05 -0.20 -22.05
C ILE A 3 -8.54 -1.64 -22.13
N GLY A 4 -9.14 -2.14 -21.05
CA GLY A 4 -9.90 -3.38 -21.04
C GLY A 4 -11.36 -3.07 -20.72
N ILE A 5 -12.28 -3.69 -21.46
CA ILE A 5 -13.73 -3.56 -21.23
C ILE A 5 -14.26 -4.93 -20.84
N ASN A 6 -14.98 -4.99 -19.73
CA ASN A 6 -15.82 -6.12 -19.37
C ASN A 6 -17.29 -5.71 -19.56
N TYR A 7 -18.05 -6.53 -20.28
CA TYR A 7 -19.47 -6.28 -20.53
C TYR A 7 -20.36 -6.74 -19.38
N GLN A 8 -19.84 -7.57 -18.47
CA GLN A 8 -20.57 -7.95 -17.26
C GLN A 8 -20.50 -6.82 -16.22
N PRO A 9 -21.61 -6.49 -15.56
CA PRO A 9 -21.61 -5.52 -14.47
C PRO A 9 -20.76 -6.04 -13.28
N PRO A 10 -20.16 -5.15 -12.47
CA PRO A 10 -19.47 -5.56 -11.25
C PRO A 10 -20.38 -6.32 -10.29
N THR A 11 -19.86 -7.39 -9.70
CA THR A 11 -20.57 -8.17 -8.67
C THR A 11 -20.39 -7.50 -7.31
N VAL A 12 -21.42 -7.57 -6.47
CA VAL A 12 -21.38 -7.11 -5.07
C VAL A 12 -21.53 -8.30 -4.12
N VAL A 13 -20.95 -8.18 -2.93
CA VAL A 13 -21.11 -9.18 -1.86
C VAL A 13 -22.47 -8.98 -1.19
N PRO A 14 -23.31 -10.02 -0.99
CA PRO A 14 -24.57 -9.91 -0.26
C PRO A 14 -24.37 -9.38 1.16
N GLY A 15 -25.11 -8.34 1.55
CA GLY A 15 -24.96 -7.68 2.84
C GLY A 15 -23.73 -6.78 2.98
N GLY A 16 -22.96 -6.57 1.91
CA GLY A 16 -21.83 -5.65 1.88
C GLY A 16 -22.23 -4.19 1.66
N ASP A 17 -21.24 -3.30 1.77
CA ASP A 17 -21.47 -1.84 1.82
C ASP A 17 -21.64 -1.17 0.44
N LEU A 18 -21.31 -1.87 -0.64
CA LEU A 18 -21.33 -1.30 -1.99
C LEU A 18 -22.69 -1.54 -2.67
N ALA A 19 -23.28 -0.47 -3.17
CA ALA A 19 -24.48 -0.54 -3.99
C ALA A 19 -24.23 -1.28 -5.31
N LYS A 20 -25.24 -1.99 -5.80
CA LYS A 20 -25.21 -2.62 -7.12
C LYS A 20 -25.18 -1.56 -8.21
N VAL A 21 -24.16 -1.60 -9.07
CA VAL A 21 -23.99 -0.65 -10.18
C VAL A 21 -23.95 -1.36 -11.54
N GLN A 22 -24.30 -0.63 -12.60
CA GLN A 22 -24.28 -1.17 -13.97
C GLN A 22 -22.89 -1.13 -14.60
N ARG A 23 -22.06 -0.16 -14.24
CA ARG A 23 -20.72 0.06 -14.79
C ARG A 23 -19.81 0.62 -13.71
N ALA A 24 -18.53 0.27 -13.77
CA ALA A 24 -17.47 0.84 -12.95
C ALA A 24 -16.21 1.01 -13.80
N ALA A 25 -15.30 1.87 -13.33
CA ALA A 25 -13.99 2.06 -13.94
C ALA A 25 -12.90 1.89 -12.88
N CYS A 26 -11.78 1.30 -13.28
CA CYS A 26 -10.55 1.25 -12.49
C CYS A 26 -9.41 1.77 -13.37
N MET A 27 -8.65 2.74 -12.84
CA MET A 27 -7.50 3.32 -13.53
C MET A 27 -6.23 2.93 -12.79
N MET A 28 -5.27 2.39 -13.54
CA MET A 28 -3.90 2.19 -13.09
C MET A 28 -3.02 3.25 -13.75
N ALA A 29 -2.44 4.13 -12.95
CA ALA A 29 -1.56 5.20 -13.42
C ALA A 29 -0.22 5.13 -12.67
N ASN A 30 0.87 5.42 -13.39
CA ASN A 30 2.20 5.54 -12.80
C ASN A 30 2.58 7.01 -12.75
N THR A 31 2.62 7.57 -11.55
CA THR A 31 2.93 8.98 -11.29
C THR A 31 4.00 9.08 -10.21
N THR A 32 4.91 10.05 -10.34
CA THR A 32 5.92 10.34 -9.32
C THR A 32 5.32 10.78 -7.99
N ALA A 33 4.03 11.18 -7.96
CA ALA A 33 3.32 11.51 -6.72
C ALA A 33 3.27 10.34 -5.71
N ILE A 34 3.46 9.09 -6.15
CA ILE A 34 3.57 7.95 -5.23
C ILE A 34 4.78 8.07 -4.28
N ALA A 35 5.81 8.85 -4.66
CA ALA A 35 6.97 9.14 -3.82
C ALA A 35 6.59 9.78 -2.48
N GLU A 36 5.49 10.56 -2.41
CA GLU A 36 5.04 11.16 -1.16
C GLU A 36 4.57 10.12 -0.13
N ALA A 37 4.03 8.99 -0.59
CA ALA A 37 3.65 7.89 0.30
C ALA A 37 4.88 7.22 0.90
N TRP A 38 5.93 7.01 0.09
CA TRP A 38 7.22 6.49 0.53
C TRP A 38 7.90 7.45 1.51
N ALA A 39 7.95 8.75 1.21
CA ALA A 39 8.51 9.76 2.11
C ALA A 39 7.83 9.78 3.49
N ARG A 40 6.51 9.53 3.56
CA ARG A 40 5.79 9.40 4.84
C ARG A 40 6.16 8.12 5.60
N LEU A 41 6.48 7.04 4.90
CA LEU A 41 6.98 5.80 5.50
C LEU A 41 8.39 6.03 6.06
N ASP A 42 9.29 6.56 5.22
CA ASP A 42 10.69 6.84 5.56
C ASP A 42 10.77 7.74 6.79
N HIS A 43 9.96 8.81 6.84
CA HIS A 43 9.92 9.68 8.01
C HIS A 43 9.53 8.96 9.31
N LYS A 44 8.54 8.05 9.27
CA LYS A 44 8.16 7.27 10.46
C LYS A 44 9.26 6.30 10.87
N PHE A 45 9.92 5.69 9.88
CA PHE A 45 11.06 4.82 10.12
C PHE A 45 12.19 5.58 10.79
N ASP A 46 12.59 6.74 10.25
CA ASP A 46 13.65 7.58 10.79
C ASP A 46 13.39 7.97 12.25
N LEU A 47 12.15 8.34 12.58
CA LEU A 47 11.77 8.68 13.96
C LEU A 47 11.99 7.52 14.93
N LEU A 48 11.69 6.28 14.53
CA LEU A 48 11.87 5.09 15.35
C LEU A 48 13.35 4.67 15.40
N TYR A 49 14.02 4.65 14.25
CA TYR A 49 15.40 4.20 14.11
C TYR A 49 16.39 5.16 14.79
N ALA A 50 16.10 6.46 14.80
CA ALA A 50 16.87 7.46 15.56
C ALA A 50 16.88 7.19 17.07
N LYS A 51 15.92 6.43 17.59
CA LYS A 51 15.86 5.99 19.00
C LYS A 51 16.19 4.52 19.17
N ARG A 52 16.58 3.82 18.10
CA ARG A 52 16.71 2.35 18.08
C ARG A 52 15.47 1.64 18.63
N ALA A 53 14.30 2.26 18.48
CA ALA A 53 13.04 1.69 18.97
C ALA A 53 12.74 0.41 18.21
N PHE A 54 12.44 -0.67 18.94
CA PHE A 54 12.10 -2.00 18.41
C PHE A 54 13.20 -2.73 17.61
N VAL A 55 14.36 -2.13 17.35
CA VAL A 55 15.48 -2.75 16.61
C VAL A 55 15.94 -4.07 17.23
N HIS A 56 15.97 -4.14 18.56
CA HIS A 56 16.39 -5.34 19.30
C HIS A 56 15.56 -6.60 19.00
N HIS A 57 14.28 -6.47 18.58
CA HIS A 57 13.49 -7.63 18.19
C HIS A 57 14.02 -8.28 16.90
N TYR A 58 14.44 -7.46 15.93
CA TYR A 58 14.96 -7.94 14.66
C TYR A 58 16.36 -8.52 14.82
N VAL A 59 17.23 -7.82 15.56
CA VAL A 59 18.58 -8.32 15.87
C VAL A 59 18.52 -9.60 16.70
N GLY A 60 17.56 -9.70 17.63
CA GLY A 60 17.33 -10.90 18.43
C GLY A 60 16.93 -12.14 17.61
N GLU A 61 16.33 -11.93 16.42
CA GLU A 61 15.96 -13.00 15.48
C GLU A 61 17.04 -13.23 14.40
N GLY A 62 18.20 -12.59 14.50
CA GLY A 62 19.38 -12.84 13.66
C GLY A 62 19.58 -11.88 12.48
N MET A 63 18.84 -10.76 12.42
CA MET A 63 19.07 -9.69 11.43
C MET A 63 20.26 -8.81 11.83
N GLU A 64 21.14 -8.46 10.89
CA GLU A 64 22.24 -7.53 11.19
C GLU A 64 21.72 -6.08 11.27
N GLU A 65 22.16 -5.30 12.26
CA GLU A 65 21.70 -3.90 12.43
C GLU A 65 22.05 -3.02 11.22
N GLY A 66 23.08 -3.38 10.44
CA GLY A 66 23.48 -2.68 9.22
C GLY A 66 22.58 -2.93 8.01
N GLU A 67 21.60 -3.83 8.10
CA GLU A 67 20.59 -4.07 7.05
C GLU A 67 19.41 -3.08 7.11
N PHE A 68 19.35 -2.26 8.16
CA PHE A 68 18.33 -1.22 8.36
C PHE A 68 18.60 0.07 7.57
#